data_AF-A0A352AHN7-F1
#
_entry.id   AF-A0A352AHN7-F1
#
_cell.length_a   1.000
_cell.length_b   1.000
_cell.length_c   1.000
_cell.angle_alpha   90.00
_cell.angle_beta   90.00
_cell.angle_gamma   90.00
#
_symmetry.space_group_name_H-M   'P 1'
#
loop_
_entity.id
_entity.type
_entity.pdbx_description
1 polymer ?
#
loop_
_entity_poly.entity_id
_entity_poly.type
_entity_poly.pdbx_seq_one_letter_code
_entity_poly.pdbx_strand_id
1 'polypeptide(L)' 'MFDATQILIDHFVQKIQDGYRRTYGGWKSDYADIIGWAGSMALENIANSDALYH' A
#
# COMPACT_ATOMS: atom_id res chain seq x y z
N MET A 1 -4.64 -7.95 19.30
CA MET A 1 -5.90 -7.37 18.80
C MET A 1 -5.88 -7.49 17.28
N PHE A 2 -6.98 -7.87 16.64
CA PHE A 2 -7.03 -8.05 15.19
C PHE A 2 -7.24 -6.68 14.52
N ASP A 3 -6.28 -6.25 13.71
CA ASP A 3 -6.38 -5.00 12.94
C ASP A 3 -6.65 -5.35 11.47
N ALA A 4 -7.94 -5.42 11.13
CA ALA A 4 -8.38 -5.74 9.77
C ALA A 4 -7.88 -4.71 8.75
N THR A 5 -7.71 -3.46 9.18
CA THR A 5 -7.29 -2.35 8.32
C THR A 5 -5.83 -2.51 7.95
N GLN A 6 -4.95 -2.75 8.92
CA GLN A 6 -3.53 -2.97 8.64
C GLN A 6 -3.32 -4.16 7.68
N ILE A 7 -4.07 -5.25 7.88
CA ILE A 7 -4.00 -6.44 7.01
C ILE A 7 -4.39 -6.09 5.56
N LEU A 8 -5.43 -5.27 5.38
CA LEU A 8 -5.86 -4.83 4.06
C LEU A 8 -4.83 -3.90 3.40
N ILE A 9 -4.22 -2.99 4.18
CA ILE A 9 -3.16 -2.10 3.71
C ILE A 9 -1.95 -2.91 3.24
N ASP A 10 -1.46 -3.84 4.06
CA ASP A 10 -0.31 -4.69 3.74
C ASP A 10 -0.58 -5.51 2.46
N HIS A 11 -1.76 -6.11 2.35
CA HIS A 11 -2.15 -6.87 1.18
C HIS A 11 -2.23 -6.00 -0.08
N PHE A 12 -2.77 -4.78 0.03
CA PHE A 12 -2.79 -3.82 -1.09
C PHE A 12 -1.38 -3.47 -1.56
N VAL A 13 -0.48 -3.13 -0.63
CA VAL A 13 0.91 -2.77 -0.92
C VAL A 13 1.63 -3.92 -1.64
N GLN A 14 1.44 -5.15 -1.18
CA GLN A 14 2.00 -6.32 -1.85
C GLN A 14 1.48 -6.45 -3.29
N LYS A 15 0.16 -6.30 -3.51
CA LYS A 15 -0.45 -6.43 -4.84
C LYS A 15 0.01 -5.35 -5.81
N ILE A 16 0.15 -4.10 -5.36
CA ILE A 16 0.57 -3.02 -6.25
C ILE A 16 2.05 -3.13 -6.64
N GLN A 17 2.91 -3.57 -5.70
CA GLN A 17 4.32 -3.86 -5.98
C GLN A 17 4.49 -5.04 -6.95
N ASP A 18 3.75 -6.13 -6.73
CA ASP A 18 3.76 -7.28 -7.62
C ASP A 18 3.22 -6.92 -9.01
N GLY A 19 2.17 -6.09 -9.07
CA GLY A 19 1.62 -5.55 -10.32
C GLY A 19 2.65 -4.74 -11.10
N TYR A 20 3.42 -3.88 -10.41
CA TYR A 20 4.52 -3.13 -11.03
C TYR A 20 5.59 -4.07 -11.58
N ARG A 21 6.09 -5.00 -10.75
CA ARG A 21 7.13 -5.96 -11.15
C ARG A 21 6.71 -6.82 -12.34
N ARG A 22 5.44 -7.26 -12.38
CA ARG A 22 4.88 -8.03 -13.51
C ARG A 22 4.76 -7.20 -14.78
N THR A 23 4.35 -5.94 -14.67
CA THR A 23 4.15 -5.06 -15.83
C THR A 23 5.47 -4.62 -16.45
N TYR A 24 6.45 -4.29 -15.62
CA TYR A 24 7.70 -3.67 -16.06
C TYR A 24 8.92 -4.60 -15.97
N GLY A 25 8.74 -5.87 -15.59
CA GLY A 25 9.82 -6.86 -15.52
C GLY A 25 10.96 -6.48 -14.58
N GLY A 26 10.69 -5.65 -13.57
CA GLY A 26 11.72 -5.11 -12.66
C GLY A 26 12.50 -3.92 -13.20
N TRP A 27 12.12 -3.34 -14.36
CA TRP A 27 12.66 -2.06 -14.81
C TRP A 27 12.41 -0.99 -13.75
N LYS A 28 13.46 -0.30 -13.32
CA LYS A 28 13.43 0.65 -12.20
C LYS A 28 12.74 0.07 -10.96
N SER A 29 13.29 -1.03 -10.43
CA SER A 29 12.76 -1.75 -9.25
C SER A 29 12.35 -0.84 -8.09
N ASP A 30 13.11 0.23 -7.86
CA ASP A 30 12.88 1.19 -6.77
C ASP A 30 11.52 1.89 -6.87
N TYR A 31 10.93 1.96 -8.08
CA TYR A 31 9.60 2.52 -8.28
C TYR A 31 8.52 1.62 -7.65
N ALA A 32 8.71 0.30 -7.63
CA ALA A 32 7.81 -0.59 -6.89
C ALA A 32 7.80 -0.21 -5.40
N ASP A 33 8.97 0.06 -4.84
CA ASP A 33 9.12 0.42 -3.43
C ASP A 33 8.54 1.81 -3.14
N ILE A 34 8.78 2.79 -4.01
CA ILE A 34 8.19 4.15 -3.90
C ILE A 34 6.66 4.09 -3.98
N ILE A 35 6.09 3.31 -4.91
CA ILE A 35 4.64 3.14 -5.04
C ILE A 35 4.07 2.44 -3.81
N GLY A 36 4.76 1.42 -3.29
CA GLY A 36 4.38 0.74 -2.06
C GLY A 36 4.33 1.69 -0.86
N TRP A 37 5.39 2.49 -0.65
CA TRP A 37 5.46 3.49 0.40
C TRP A 37 4.34 4.54 0.29
N ALA A 38 4.14 5.10 -0.90
CA ALA A 38 3.09 6.08 -1.13
C ALA A 38 1.68 5.48 -0.89
N GLY A 39 1.47 4.21 -1.28
CA GLY A 39 0.25 3.47 -1.05
C GLY A 39 -0.05 3.24 0.44
N SER A 40 0.96 2.80 1.21
CA SER A 40 0.86 2.67 2.67
C SER A 40 0.45 3.99 3.32
N MET A 41 1.21 5.07 3.06
CA MET A 41 0.96 6.39 3.63
C MET A 41 -0.44 6.91 3.28
N ALA A 42 -0.90 6.71 2.05
CA ALA A 42 -2.24 7.15 1.63
C ALA A 42 -3.33 6.38 2.36
N LEU A 43 -3.23 5.05 2.44
CA LEU A 43 -4.27 4.23 3.07
C LEU A 43 -4.28 4.36 4.59
N GLU A 44 -3.12 4.47 5.23
CA GLU A 44 -3.01 4.77 6.66
C GLU A 44 -3.66 6.11 6.97
N ASN A 45 -3.42 7.14 6.16
CA ASN A 45 -4.06 8.44 6.33
C ASN A 45 -5.58 8.37 6.11
N ILE A 46 -6.07 7.62 5.13
CA ILE A 46 -7.51 7.44 4.88
C ILE A 46 -8.16 6.72 6.07
N ALA A 47 -7.57 5.61 6.52
CA ALA A 47 -8.07 4.85 7.66
C ALA A 47 -8.13 5.70 8.94
N ASN A 48 -7.11 6.51 9.20
CA ASN A 48 -7.06 7.39 10.38
C ASN A 48 -7.93 8.64 10.23
N SER A 49 -8.12 9.16 9.01
CA SER A 49 -9.00 10.31 8.77
C SER A 49 -10.47 9.93 8.86
N ASP A 50 -10.84 8.72 8.44
CA ASP A 50 -12.19 8.17 8.63
C ASP A 50 -12.48 7.94 10.13
N ALA A 51 -11.47 7.57 10.91
CA ALA A 51 -11.57 7.43 12.37
C ALA A 51 -11.70 8.77 13.13
N LEU A 52 -11.34 9.91 12.53
CA LEU A 52 -11.36 11.23 13.19
C LEU A 52 -12.72 11.95 13.04
N TYR A 53 -13.57 11.50 12.13
CA TYR A 53 -14.92 12.06 11.88
C TYR A 53 -16.07 11.20 12.45
N HIS A 54 -15.75 10.16 13.22
CA HIS A 54 -16.70 9.31 13.95
C HIS A 54 -16.44 9.39 15.46
#